data_AF-A0A6A6IKM6-F1
#
_entry.id   AF-A0A6A6IKM6-F1
#
_cell.length_a   1.000
_cell.length_b   1.000
_cell.length_c   1.000
_cell.angle_alpha   90.00
_cell.angle_beta   90.00
_cell.angle_gamma   90.00
#
_symmetry.space_group_name_H-M   'P 1'
#
loop_
_entity.id
_entity.type
_entity.pdbx_description
1 polymer ?
#
loop_
_entity_poly.entity_id
_entity_poly.type
_entity_poly.pdbx_seq_one_letter_code
_entity_poly.pdbx_strand_id
1 'polypeptide(L)'
;FEESLKLKNTLDFFEERARSEPSLQALSILVNCEYKLYVLNQETPLRNNPFLSHWVEAIQRLERAAAKSSKKSSGAELTSNEINVVRVEFIKTLLQSRNALQFARASPRQLYGSFVELGQTAPFYITTYIRMLEEEGIYERTPEPPEFQHISHDTPVDSSKEKAPARPKLSNFQQWKHDVLDRLQTNPNTAIHELTHLPIELSYLDFLTTLLQERTLQSFSIDPAPVISDYIQHALRLTEQMGQPPSSSSDPSSTSNGAISSEEVVDHGREAQARAVKLLLLFVKNLIRKDLVPTEAIYFEIQEICVR
;
A
#
# COMPACT_ATOMS: atom_id res chain seq x y z
N PHE A 1 -3.48 -17.69 -11.24
CA PHE A 1 -3.68 -16.97 -9.97
C PHE A 1 -3.38 -17.85 -8.75
N GLU A 2 -4.13 -18.94 -8.51
CA GLU A 2 -3.90 -19.81 -7.33
C GLU A 2 -2.46 -20.33 -7.19
N GLU A 3 -1.84 -20.73 -8.31
CA GLU A 3 -0.45 -21.19 -8.32
C GLU A 3 0.53 -20.09 -7.91
N SER A 4 0.34 -18.87 -8.42
CA SER A 4 1.11 -17.69 -8.05
C SER A 4 0.98 -17.38 -6.56
N LEU A 5 -0.22 -17.52 -5.99
CA LEU A 5 -0.46 -17.32 -4.56
C LEU A 5 0.24 -18.39 -3.71
N LYS A 6 0.21 -19.67 -4.14
CA LYS A 6 0.96 -20.75 -3.47
C LYS A 6 2.46 -20.50 -3.48
N LEU A 7 3.00 -20.03 -4.60
CA LEU A 7 4.41 -19.67 -4.73
C LEU A 7 4.79 -18.51 -3.82
N LYS A 8 3.95 -17.46 -3.76
CA LYS A 8 4.14 -16.32 -2.86
C LYS A 8 4.09 -16.74 -1.38
N ASN A 9 3.11 -17.54 -0.96
CA ASN A 9 3.05 -18.05 0.41
C ASN A 9 4.28 -18.90 0.77
N THR A 10 4.77 -19.70 -0.17
CA THR A 10 6.00 -20.49 0.01
C THR A 10 7.21 -19.57 0.16
N LEU A 11 7.30 -18.54 -0.68
CA LEU A 11 8.36 -17.55 -0.65
C LEU A 11 8.40 -16.82 0.70
N ASP A 12 7.25 -16.38 1.22
CA ASP A 12 7.15 -15.71 2.52
C ASP A 12 7.57 -16.60 3.69
N PHE A 13 7.11 -17.84 3.69
CA PHE A 13 7.49 -18.83 4.71
C PHE A 13 9.00 -19.07 4.73
N PHE A 14 9.61 -19.29 3.56
CA PHE A 14 11.05 -19.54 3.47
C PHE A 14 11.89 -18.29 3.69
N GLU A 15 11.33 -17.12 3.43
CA GLU A 15 11.99 -15.86 3.70
C GLU A 15 12.14 -15.63 5.21
N GLU A 16 11.06 -15.83 5.98
CA GLU A 16 11.13 -15.71 7.44
C GLU A 16 12.10 -16.74 8.01
N ARG A 17 12.03 -18.00 7.53
CA ARG A 17 12.93 -19.06 7.97
C ARG A 17 14.40 -18.77 7.64
N ALA A 18 14.70 -18.21 6.47
CA ALA A 18 16.07 -17.88 6.06
C ALA A 18 16.72 -16.78 6.94
N ARG A 19 15.93 -16.05 7.74
CA ARG A 19 16.48 -15.09 8.72
C ARG A 19 17.09 -15.78 9.92
N SER A 20 16.50 -16.87 10.39
CA SER A 20 16.99 -17.66 11.54
C SER A 20 17.91 -18.81 11.12
N GLU A 21 17.63 -19.44 9.98
CA GLU A 21 18.32 -20.62 9.46
C GLU A 21 18.78 -20.41 8.01
N PRO A 22 19.75 -19.52 7.75
CA PRO A 22 20.23 -19.28 6.39
C PRO A 22 20.91 -20.54 5.85
N SER A 23 20.53 -20.95 4.63
CA SER A 23 21.06 -22.15 4.00
C SER A 23 20.94 -22.07 2.47
N LEU A 24 21.80 -22.82 1.76
CA LEU A 24 21.76 -22.87 0.30
C LEU A 24 20.42 -23.42 -0.22
N GLN A 25 19.78 -24.31 0.56
CA GLN A 25 18.45 -24.81 0.25
C GLN A 25 17.39 -23.70 0.33
N ALA A 26 17.42 -22.88 1.39
CA ALA A 26 16.50 -21.74 1.52
C ALA A 26 16.70 -20.75 0.36
N LEU A 27 17.95 -20.42 0.02
CA LEU A 27 18.27 -19.58 -1.14
C LEU A 27 17.70 -20.17 -2.44
N SER A 28 17.88 -21.48 -2.65
CA SER A 28 17.41 -22.17 -3.85
C SER A 28 15.89 -22.10 -4.00
N ILE A 29 15.16 -22.26 -2.90
CA ILE A 29 13.70 -22.17 -2.88
C ILE A 29 13.26 -20.73 -3.17
N LEU A 30 13.84 -19.75 -2.49
CA LEU A 30 13.50 -18.34 -2.65
C LEU A 30 13.69 -17.88 -4.10
N VAL A 31 14.86 -18.11 -4.69
CA VAL A 31 15.16 -17.74 -6.08
C VAL A 31 14.22 -18.44 -7.07
N ASN A 32 13.94 -19.73 -6.86
CA ASN A 32 13.03 -20.48 -7.74
C ASN A 32 11.59 -19.98 -7.64
N CYS A 33 11.12 -19.62 -6.44
CA CYS A 33 9.82 -18.99 -6.27
C CYS A 33 9.73 -17.65 -7.01
N GLU A 34 10.72 -16.76 -6.88
CA GLU A 34 10.74 -15.48 -7.61
C GLU A 34 10.72 -15.71 -9.12
N TYR A 35 11.54 -16.65 -9.62
CA TYR A 35 11.59 -17.00 -11.03
C TYR A 35 10.26 -17.52 -11.55
N LYS A 36 9.65 -18.50 -10.86
CA LYS A 36 8.35 -19.06 -11.28
C LYS A 36 7.24 -18.03 -11.19
N LEU A 37 7.25 -17.19 -10.16
CA LEU A 37 6.26 -16.12 -10.00
C LEU A 37 6.34 -15.14 -11.17
N TYR A 38 7.55 -14.79 -11.61
CA TYR A 38 7.77 -13.97 -12.80
C TYR A 38 7.27 -14.68 -14.07
N VAL A 39 7.70 -15.93 -14.32
CA VAL A 39 7.35 -16.69 -15.54
C VAL A 39 5.84 -16.89 -15.68
N LEU A 40 5.13 -17.20 -14.59
CA LEU A 40 3.67 -17.37 -14.62
C LEU A 40 2.92 -16.09 -15.01
N ASN A 41 3.54 -14.92 -14.85
CA ASN A 41 2.94 -13.62 -15.13
C ASN A 41 3.69 -12.85 -16.23
N GLN A 42 4.58 -13.51 -16.99
CA GLN A 42 5.45 -12.83 -17.97
C GLN A 42 4.69 -12.27 -19.17
N GLU A 43 3.52 -12.82 -19.48
CA GLU A 43 2.65 -12.36 -20.57
C GLU A 43 1.86 -11.12 -20.17
N THR A 44 1.71 -10.87 -18.87
CA THR A 44 1.06 -9.67 -18.34
C THR A 44 2.02 -8.49 -18.46
N PRO A 45 1.62 -7.37 -19.09
CA PRO A 45 2.43 -6.16 -19.10
C PRO A 45 2.87 -5.81 -17.69
N LEU A 46 4.14 -5.46 -17.51
CA LEU A 46 4.73 -5.35 -16.17
C LEU A 46 3.96 -4.37 -15.26
N ARG A 47 3.43 -3.29 -15.83
CA ARG A 47 2.57 -2.31 -15.15
C ARG A 47 1.34 -2.95 -14.50
N ASN A 48 0.77 -3.97 -15.13
CA ASN A 48 -0.45 -4.65 -14.69
C ASN A 48 -0.13 -5.96 -13.95
N ASN A 49 1.14 -6.22 -13.64
CA ASN A 49 1.55 -7.46 -13.01
C ASN A 49 1.18 -7.42 -11.51
N PRO A 50 0.35 -8.36 -11.01
CA PRO A 50 -0.14 -8.33 -9.63
C PRO A 50 0.95 -8.51 -8.57
N PHE A 51 2.17 -8.90 -8.97
CA PHE A 51 3.30 -9.09 -8.07
C PHE A 51 4.39 -8.01 -8.20
N LEU A 52 4.14 -6.94 -8.99
CA LEU A 52 5.09 -5.84 -9.12
C LEU A 52 5.37 -5.15 -7.77
N SER A 53 4.32 -4.88 -6.98
CA SER A 53 4.46 -4.30 -5.64
C SER A 53 5.34 -5.16 -4.75
N HIS A 54 5.12 -6.47 -4.73
CA HIS A 54 5.96 -7.43 -3.99
C HIS A 54 7.44 -7.33 -4.36
N TRP A 55 7.78 -7.29 -5.65
CA TRP A 55 9.18 -7.20 -6.07
C TRP A 55 9.83 -5.86 -5.73
N VAL A 56 9.10 -4.74 -5.88
CA VAL A 56 9.58 -3.41 -5.50
C VAL A 56 9.84 -3.34 -3.99
N GLU A 57 8.89 -3.81 -3.18
CA GLU A 57 9.02 -3.86 -1.72
C GLU A 57 10.15 -4.77 -1.27
N ALA A 58 10.31 -5.94 -1.91
CA ALA A 58 11.41 -6.86 -1.64
C ALA A 58 12.76 -6.19 -1.88
N ILE A 59 12.95 -5.50 -3.01
CA ILE A 59 14.20 -4.78 -3.29
C ILE A 59 14.47 -3.74 -2.19
N GLN A 60 13.52 -2.85 -1.90
CA GLN A 60 13.69 -1.79 -0.91
C GLN A 60 14.02 -2.35 0.49
N ARG A 61 13.29 -3.37 0.92
CA ARG A 61 13.43 -3.96 2.26
C ARG A 61 14.74 -4.70 2.42
N LEU A 62 15.11 -5.51 1.42
CA LEU A 62 16.31 -6.35 1.47
C LEU A 62 17.59 -5.51 1.32
N GLU A 63 17.59 -4.45 0.51
CA GLU A 63 18.73 -3.52 0.42
C GLU A 63 18.99 -2.79 1.75
N ARG A 64 17.93 -2.31 2.41
CA ARG A 64 18.04 -1.69 3.74
C ARG A 64 18.58 -2.68 4.78
N ALA A 65 18.14 -3.94 4.74
CA ALA A 65 18.65 -4.97 5.63
C ALA A 65 20.14 -5.26 5.36
N ALA A 66 20.53 -5.30 4.09
CA ALA A 66 21.92 -5.55 3.70
C ALA A 66 22.86 -4.41 4.14
N ALA A 67 22.44 -3.16 3.96
CA ALA A 67 23.21 -1.98 4.39
C ALA A 67 23.48 -1.96 5.91
N LYS A 68 22.55 -2.48 6.72
CA LYS A 68 22.67 -2.51 8.19
C LYS A 68 23.62 -3.60 8.72
N SER A 69 23.95 -4.61 7.91
CA SER A 69 24.60 -5.85 8.38
C SER A 69 26.09 -5.96 8.03
N SER A 70 26.77 -4.85 7.74
CA SER A 70 28.15 -4.77 7.20
C SER A 70 29.28 -5.39 8.03
N LYS A 71 29.00 -6.12 9.12
CA LYS A 71 30.00 -6.90 9.85
C LYS A 71 30.29 -8.19 9.09
N LYS A 72 31.45 -8.25 8.42
CA LYS A 72 32.00 -9.48 7.79
C LYS A 72 32.17 -10.58 8.86
N SER A 73 31.26 -11.53 8.94
CA SER A 73 31.51 -12.81 9.60
C SER A 73 32.41 -13.66 8.70
N SER A 74 33.62 -14.00 9.12
CA SER A 74 34.56 -14.81 8.34
C SER A 74 34.24 -16.32 8.37
N GLY A 75 32.96 -16.68 8.43
CA GLY A 75 32.49 -18.06 8.45
C GLY A 75 32.33 -18.61 7.03
N ALA A 76 32.53 -19.91 6.86
CA ALA A 76 32.27 -20.62 5.61
C ALA A 76 30.76 -20.87 5.35
N GLU A 77 29.89 -20.42 6.26
CA GLU A 77 28.45 -20.64 6.19
C GLU A 77 27.75 -19.44 5.56
N LEU A 78 26.79 -19.74 4.68
CA LEU A 78 25.95 -18.76 4.01
C LEU A 78 25.18 -17.93 5.05
N THR A 79 25.29 -16.61 4.95
CA THR A 79 24.62 -15.69 5.86
C THR A 79 23.27 -15.23 5.32
N SER A 80 22.38 -14.80 6.21
CA SER A 80 21.10 -14.20 5.82
C SER A 80 21.30 -12.95 4.95
N ASN A 81 22.37 -12.17 5.20
CA ASN A 81 22.71 -11.01 4.38
C ASN A 81 23.05 -11.40 2.94
N GLU A 82 23.86 -12.44 2.75
CA GLU A 82 24.24 -12.90 1.42
C GLU A 82 23.02 -13.44 0.65
N ILE A 83 22.09 -14.12 1.33
CA ILE A 83 20.80 -14.51 0.72
C ILE A 83 20.05 -13.26 0.23
N ASN A 84 20.00 -12.20 1.03
CA ASN A 84 19.32 -10.95 0.66
C ASN A 84 19.99 -10.30 -0.56
N VAL A 85 21.33 -10.25 -0.61
CA VAL A 85 22.08 -9.72 -1.76
C VAL A 85 21.75 -10.49 -3.04
N VAL A 86 21.82 -11.83 -3.00
CA VAL A 86 21.50 -12.66 -4.17
C VAL A 86 20.07 -12.42 -4.63
N ARG A 87 19.11 -12.35 -3.70
CA ARG A 87 17.71 -12.11 -4.04
C ARG A 87 17.48 -10.74 -4.67
N VAL A 88 18.04 -9.68 -4.10
CA VAL A 88 17.90 -8.32 -4.65
C VAL A 88 18.42 -8.27 -6.08
N GLU A 89 19.67 -8.69 -6.32
CA GLU A 89 20.27 -8.63 -7.64
C GLU A 89 19.56 -9.56 -8.64
N PHE A 90 19.06 -10.70 -8.18
CA PHE A 90 18.23 -11.57 -9.00
C PHE A 90 16.89 -10.92 -9.41
N ILE A 91 16.17 -10.29 -8.48
CA ILE A 91 14.90 -9.60 -8.79
C ILE A 91 15.15 -8.41 -9.72
N LYS A 92 16.20 -7.61 -9.49
CA LYS A 92 16.59 -6.50 -10.38
C LYS A 92 16.82 -7.00 -11.81
N THR A 93 17.63 -8.05 -11.95
CA THR A 93 17.94 -8.62 -13.27
C THR A 93 16.71 -9.26 -13.93
N LEU A 94 15.80 -9.86 -13.16
CA LEU A 94 14.51 -10.34 -13.67
C LEU A 94 13.64 -9.21 -14.22
N LEU A 95 13.44 -8.14 -13.44
CA LEU A 95 12.59 -7.00 -13.82
C LEU A 95 13.13 -6.19 -15.00
N GLN A 96 14.44 -6.25 -15.24
CA GLN A 96 15.09 -5.60 -16.39
C GLN A 96 15.18 -6.51 -17.62
N SER A 97 15.06 -7.83 -17.42
CA SER A 97 15.18 -8.79 -18.50
C SER A 97 13.94 -8.77 -19.41
N ARG A 98 14.19 -8.83 -20.72
CA ARG A 98 13.15 -9.12 -21.72
C ARG A 98 12.97 -10.62 -21.97
N ASN A 99 13.83 -11.47 -21.39
CA ASN A 99 13.84 -12.91 -21.63
C ASN A 99 14.13 -13.68 -20.33
N ALA A 100 13.09 -14.25 -19.74
CA ALA A 100 13.20 -15.06 -18.52
C ALA A 100 14.04 -16.33 -18.70
N LEU A 101 14.16 -16.86 -19.94
CA LEU A 101 14.82 -18.14 -20.20
C LEU A 101 16.30 -18.15 -19.84
N GLN A 102 16.95 -16.97 -19.79
CA GLN A 102 18.35 -16.88 -19.38
C GLN A 102 18.57 -17.34 -17.93
N PHE A 103 17.55 -17.21 -17.08
CA PHE A 103 17.62 -17.59 -15.68
C PHE A 103 17.27 -19.06 -15.45
N ALA A 104 16.58 -19.71 -16.38
CA ALA A 104 16.23 -21.14 -16.28
C ALA A 104 17.48 -22.04 -16.18
N ARG A 105 18.62 -21.56 -16.67
CA ARG A 105 19.90 -22.30 -16.68
C ARG A 105 20.82 -21.94 -15.51
N ALA A 106 20.52 -20.86 -14.78
CA ALA A 106 21.34 -20.42 -13.66
C ALA A 106 20.96 -21.19 -12.40
N SER A 107 21.92 -21.91 -11.83
CA SER A 107 21.73 -22.53 -10.52
C SER A 107 21.84 -21.47 -9.40
N PRO A 108 21.15 -21.65 -8.26
CA PRO A 108 21.26 -20.75 -7.11
C PRO A 108 22.71 -20.55 -6.64
N ARG A 109 23.56 -21.59 -6.77
CA ARG A 109 24.98 -21.52 -6.45
C ARG A 109 25.77 -20.63 -7.42
N GLN A 110 25.42 -20.64 -8.71
CA GLN A 110 26.03 -19.73 -9.68
C GLN A 110 25.62 -18.29 -9.42
N LEU A 111 24.34 -18.05 -9.10
CA LEU A 111 23.85 -16.71 -8.74
C LEU A 111 24.54 -16.18 -7.48
N TYR A 112 24.75 -17.05 -6.49
CA TYR A 112 25.55 -16.73 -5.31
C TYR A 112 26.98 -16.30 -5.67
N GLY A 113 27.70 -17.11 -6.46
CA GLY A 113 29.06 -16.77 -6.89
C GLY A 113 29.11 -15.44 -7.65
N SER A 114 28.14 -15.20 -8.54
CA SER A 114 28.04 -13.94 -9.30
C SER A 114 27.80 -12.72 -8.42
N PHE A 115 26.80 -12.75 -7.54
CA PHE A 115 26.36 -11.54 -6.83
C PHE A 115 27.11 -11.31 -5.51
N VAL A 116 27.54 -12.37 -4.84
CA VAL A 116 28.22 -12.28 -3.54
C VAL A 116 29.72 -12.36 -3.70
N GLU A 117 30.24 -13.41 -4.32
CA GLU A 117 31.70 -13.63 -4.42
C GLU A 117 32.36 -12.66 -5.41
N LEU A 118 31.73 -12.45 -6.57
CA LEU A 118 32.22 -11.54 -7.61
C LEU A 118 31.68 -10.11 -7.47
N GLY A 119 30.69 -9.89 -6.60
CA GLY A 119 30.09 -8.57 -6.37
C GLY A 119 29.43 -7.96 -7.62
N GLN A 120 28.93 -8.78 -8.54
CA GLN A 120 28.24 -8.29 -9.73
C GLN A 120 26.94 -7.59 -9.31
N THR A 121 26.77 -6.35 -9.73
CA THR A 121 25.55 -5.57 -9.46
C THR A 121 25.04 -4.95 -10.76
N ALA A 122 23.72 -4.86 -10.89
CA ALA A 122 23.09 -4.20 -12.04
C ALA A 122 22.58 -2.81 -11.66
N PRO A 123 22.82 -1.76 -12.48
CA PRO A 123 22.22 -0.46 -12.26
C PRO A 123 20.69 -0.59 -12.36
N PHE A 124 19.96 -0.20 -11.32
CA PHE A 124 18.52 -0.40 -11.24
C PHE A 124 17.79 0.87 -10.81
N TYR A 125 16.90 1.37 -11.69
CA TYR A 125 16.12 2.58 -11.45
C TYR A 125 14.76 2.23 -10.83
N ILE A 126 14.74 2.00 -9.52
CA ILE A 126 13.53 1.59 -8.80
C ILE A 126 12.36 2.58 -8.96
N THR A 127 12.65 3.87 -9.14
CA THR A 127 11.67 4.93 -9.38
C THR A 127 10.78 4.67 -10.60
N THR A 128 11.30 4.00 -11.62
CA THR A 128 10.51 3.64 -12.81
C THR A 128 9.38 2.67 -12.46
N TYR A 129 9.64 1.73 -11.56
CA TYR A 129 8.67 0.72 -11.12
C TYR A 129 7.72 1.28 -10.06
N ILE A 130 8.21 2.15 -9.17
CA ILE A 130 7.38 2.91 -8.23
C ILE A 130 6.34 3.74 -8.97
N ARG A 131 6.75 4.49 -10.01
CA ARG A 131 5.82 5.28 -10.81
C ARG A 131 4.74 4.42 -11.48
N MET A 132 5.08 3.21 -11.94
CA MET A 132 4.07 2.27 -12.46
C MET A 132 3.03 1.93 -11.39
N LEU A 133 3.45 1.70 -10.14
CA LEU A 133 2.54 1.40 -9.03
C LEU A 133 1.71 2.62 -8.61
N GLU A 134 2.27 3.83 -8.67
CA GLU A 134 1.54 5.08 -8.42
C GLU A 134 0.49 5.37 -9.50
N GLU A 135 0.82 5.12 -10.77
CA GLU A 135 -0.11 5.28 -11.90
C GLU A 135 -1.31 4.32 -11.80
N GLU A 136 -1.10 3.11 -11.29
CA GLU A 136 -2.16 2.12 -11.03
C GLU A 136 -2.91 2.37 -9.71
N GLY A 137 -2.56 3.41 -8.95
CA GLY A 137 -3.18 3.71 -7.66
C GLY A 137 -2.86 2.71 -6.55
N ILE A 138 -1.82 1.89 -6.74
CA ILE A 138 -1.32 0.95 -5.72
C ILE A 138 -0.47 1.70 -4.69
N TYR A 139 0.35 2.66 -5.14
CA TYR A 139 1.12 3.56 -4.29
C TYR A 139 0.52 4.97 -4.32
N GLU A 140 0.68 5.70 -3.21
CA GLU A 140 0.40 7.13 -3.18
C GLU A 140 1.42 7.87 -4.05
N ARG A 141 0.96 8.86 -4.81
CA ARG A 141 1.88 9.66 -5.64
C ARG A 141 2.86 10.39 -4.75
N THR A 142 4.14 10.07 -4.92
CA THR A 142 5.22 10.87 -4.36
C THR A 142 5.09 12.28 -4.95
N PRO A 143 4.91 13.34 -4.14
CA PRO A 143 4.79 14.68 -4.66
C PRO A 143 6.05 15.01 -5.47
N GLU A 144 5.88 15.34 -6.75
CA GLU A 144 7.01 15.73 -7.59
C GLU A 144 7.72 16.90 -6.89
N PRO A 145 9.05 16.83 -6.72
CA PRO A 145 9.78 17.93 -6.11
C PRO A 145 9.45 19.19 -6.92
N PRO A 146 9.11 20.31 -6.25
CA PRO A 146 8.70 21.51 -6.93
C PRO A 146 9.79 21.89 -7.92
N GLU A 147 9.46 21.83 -9.22
CA GLU A 147 10.33 22.36 -10.27
C GLU A 147 10.69 23.78 -9.87
N PHE A 148 11.99 24.06 -9.80
CA PHE A 148 12.56 25.31 -9.33
C PHE A 148 11.99 26.51 -10.11
N GLN A 149 10.86 27.03 -9.64
CA GLN A 149 10.35 28.33 -10.04
C GLN A 149 11.20 29.37 -9.30
N HIS A 150 12.16 29.92 -10.05
CA HIS A 150 12.84 31.18 -9.77
C HIS A 150 11.87 32.23 -9.25
N ILE A 151 11.88 32.52 -7.95
CA ILE A 151 11.38 33.79 -7.41
C ILE A 151 12.30 34.28 -6.29
N SER A 152 13.04 35.34 -6.59
CA SER A 152 13.63 36.27 -5.63
C SER A 152 12.51 37.01 -4.90
N HIS A 153 12.54 37.08 -3.56
CA HIS A 153 12.66 38.31 -2.77
C HIS A 153 12.31 38.08 -1.29
N ASP A 154 13.14 38.69 -0.45
CA ASP A 154 13.06 38.84 1.01
C ASP A 154 11.68 39.23 1.57
N THR A 155 11.29 38.65 2.71
CA THR A 155 11.21 39.39 3.99
C THR A 155 11.06 38.45 5.20
N PRO A 156 11.54 38.83 6.41
CA PRO A 156 11.62 37.97 7.58
C PRO A 156 10.59 38.35 8.65
N VAL A 157 9.83 37.40 9.22
CA VAL A 157 9.13 37.60 10.50
C VAL A 157 9.01 36.29 11.29
N ASP A 158 9.83 36.25 12.33
CA ASP A 158 9.51 35.99 13.75
C ASP A 158 8.88 34.68 14.22
N SER A 159 9.43 34.25 15.37
CA SER A 159 9.30 32.96 16.00
C SER A 159 8.18 32.95 17.03
N SER A 160 7.19 32.06 16.87
CA SER A 160 6.31 31.66 17.97
C SER A 160 6.21 30.14 18.04
N LYS A 161 6.72 29.60 19.14
CA LYS A 161 6.52 28.23 19.61
C LYS A 161 5.03 28.01 19.85
N GLU A 162 4.39 27.07 19.16
CA GLU A 162 3.03 26.66 19.53
C GLU A 162 2.77 25.16 19.33
N LYS A 163 1.98 24.65 20.28
CA LYS A 163 1.76 23.26 20.66
C LYS A 163 1.13 22.42 19.55
N ALA A 164 1.47 21.13 19.55
CA ALA A 164 0.83 20.08 18.76
C ALA A 164 -0.72 20.14 18.83
N PRO A 165 -1.45 20.00 17.70
CA PRO A 165 -2.89 20.04 17.71
C PRO A 165 -3.49 18.69 18.12
N ALA A 166 -4.40 18.77 19.09
CA ALA A 166 -5.28 17.69 19.51
C ALA A 166 -6.41 17.47 18.48
N ARG A 167 -6.94 16.24 18.50
CA ARG A 167 -8.07 15.72 17.71
C ARG A 167 -9.20 16.74 17.45
N PRO A 168 -9.85 16.70 16.27
CA PRO A 168 -10.84 17.69 15.86
C PRO A 168 -12.06 17.71 16.81
N LYS A 169 -12.48 18.93 17.18
CA LYS A 169 -13.67 19.19 18.02
C LYS A 169 -14.94 19.02 17.18
N LEU A 170 -16.02 18.52 17.79
CA LEU A 170 -17.36 18.30 17.19
C LEU A 170 -17.89 19.45 16.29
N SER A 171 -17.46 20.69 16.54
CA SER A 171 -17.79 21.86 15.71
C SER A 171 -17.27 21.75 14.27
N ASN A 172 -16.11 21.12 14.07
CA ASN A 172 -15.50 20.98 12.74
C ASN A 172 -16.26 19.97 11.89
N PHE A 173 -16.83 18.92 12.50
CA PHE A 173 -17.60 17.91 11.78
C PHE A 173 -18.92 18.45 11.24
N GLN A 174 -19.62 19.31 12.00
CA GLN A 174 -20.86 19.92 11.52
C GLN A 174 -20.63 20.92 10.38
N GLN A 175 -19.53 21.68 10.44
CA GLN A 175 -19.14 22.57 9.36
C GLN A 175 -18.79 21.77 8.10
N TRP A 176 -17.95 20.74 8.25
CA TRP A 176 -17.61 19.82 7.17
C TRP A 176 -18.85 19.19 6.53
N LYS A 177 -19.81 18.72 7.33
CA LYS A 177 -21.08 18.17 6.85
C LYS A 177 -21.84 19.17 5.97
N HIS A 178 -21.91 20.43 6.40
CA HIS A 178 -22.57 21.48 5.63
C HIS A 178 -21.83 21.75 4.31
N ASP A 179 -20.50 21.86 4.38
CA ASP A 179 -19.67 22.10 3.21
C ASP A 179 -19.78 20.97 2.17
N VAL A 180 -19.89 19.71 2.60
CA VAL A 180 -20.12 18.57 1.70
C VAL A 180 -21.50 18.62 1.05
N LEU A 181 -22.54 18.99 1.80
CA LEU A 181 -23.89 19.15 1.24
C LEU A 181 -23.95 20.28 0.20
N ASP A 182 -23.30 21.41 0.47
CA ASP A 182 -23.18 22.51 -0.48
C ASP A 182 -22.38 22.10 -1.73
N ARG A 183 -21.33 21.29 -1.55
CA ARG A 183 -20.56 20.71 -2.66
C ARG A 183 -21.36 19.69 -3.46
N LEU A 184 -22.23 18.89 -2.86
CA LEU A 184 -23.12 17.98 -3.62
C LEU A 184 -24.01 18.75 -4.59
N GLN A 185 -24.42 19.97 -4.23
CA GLN A 185 -25.21 20.83 -5.11
C GLN A 185 -24.37 21.54 -6.18
N THR A 186 -23.17 22.02 -5.83
CA THR A 186 -22.35 22.88 -6.70
C THR A 186 -21.31 22.13 -7.53
N ASN A 187 -20.73 21.07 -6.98
CA ASN A 187 -19.70 20.24 -7.61
C ASN A 187 -19.79 18.77 -7.13
N PRO A 188 -20.75 17.99 -7.66
CA PRO A 188 -21.07 16.66 -7.14
C PRO A 188 -19.91 15.66 -7.26
N ASN A 189 -19.06 15.75 -8.30
CA ASN A 189 -17.95 14.82 -8.48
C ASN A 189 -16.92 14.90 -7.36
N THR A 190 -16.57 16.12 -6.94
CA THR A 190 -15.65 16.32 -5.81
C THR A 190 -16.26 15.85 -4.49
N ALA A 191 -17.55 16.12 -4.27
CA ALA A 191 -18.24 15.63 -3.08
C ALA A 191 -18.34 14.10 -3.04
N ILE A 192 -18.62 13.44 -4.17
CA ILE A 192 -18.64 11.97 -4.28
C ILE A 192 -17.26 11.39 -3.97
N HIS A 193 -16.19 11.98 -4.52
CA HIS A 193 -14.83 11.56 -4.18
C HIS A 193 -14.57 11.69 -2.68
N GLU A 194 -15.02 12.75 -2.04
CA GLU A 194 -14.87 12.94 -0.59
C GLU A 194 -15.69 11.92 0.21
N LEU A 195 -16.93 11.64 -0.20
CA LEU A 195 -17.82 10.64 0.42
C LEU A 195 -17.28 9.21 0.33
N THR A 196 -16.61 8.86 -0.77
CA THR A 196 -16.03 7.52 -0.98
C THR A 196 -14.77 7.29 -0.15
N HIS A 197 -14.09 8.36 0.27
CA HIS A 197 -12.84 8.28 1.04
C HIS A 197 -13.01 8.57 2.53
N LEU A 198 -14.25 8.55 3.05
CA LEU A 198 -14.49 8.86 4.46
C LEU A 198 -13.84 7.84 5.41
N PRO A 199 -13.39 8.28 6.60
CA PRO A 199 -12.90 7.39 7.63
C PRO A 199 -13.98 6.41 8.12
N ILE A 200 -13.55 5.25 8.63
CA ILE A 200 -14.43 4.21 9.19
C ILE A 200 -14.79 4.57 10.65
N GLU A 201 -15.44 5.71 10.84
CA GLU A 201 -15.92 6.17 12.16
C GLU A 201 -17.45 6.29 12.19
N LEU A 202 -18.02 6.18 13.39
CA LEU A 202 -19.48 6.16 13.57
C LEU A 202 -20.16 7.43 13.05
N SER A 203 -19.54 8.60 13.20
CA SER A 203 -20.07 9.89 12.73
C SER A 203 -20.21 9.95 11.20
N TYR A 204 -19.21 9.48 10.46
CA TYR A 204 -19.23 9.45 8.99
C TYR A 204 -20.21 8.39 8.48
N LEU A 205 -20.26 7.22 9.12
CA LEU A 205 -21.20 6.15 8.77
C LEU A 205 -22.67 6.56 9.03
N ASP A 206 -22.94 7.29 10.11
CA ASP A 206 -24.26 7.83 10.41
C ASP A 206 -24.65 8.92 9.41
N PHE A 207 -23.70 9.76 9.01
CA PHE A 207 -23.91 10.75 7.95
C PHE A 207 -24.23 10.09 6.59
N LEU A 208 -23.45 9.10 6.14
CA LEU A 208 -23.75 8.33 4.93
C LEU A 208 -25.13 7.67 5.01
N THR A 209 -25.45 7.06 6.16
CA THR A 209 -26.78 6.47 6.39
C THR A 209 -27.88 7.53 6.26
N THR A 210 -27.68 8.71 6.83
CA THR A 210 -28.63 9.83 6.74
C THR A 210 -28.85 10.28 5.30
N LEU A 211 -27.77 10.46 4.53
CA LEU A 211 -27.85 10.83 3.11
C LEU A 211 -28.68 9.84 2.29
N LEU A 212 -28.54 8.54 2.58
CA LEU A 212 -29.30 7.49 1.90
C LEU A 212 -30.76 7.46 2.35
N GLN A 213 -31.02 7.58 3.66
CA GLN A 213 -32.37 7.56 4.23
C GLN A 213 -33.20 8.75 3.76
N GLU A 214 -32.61 9.95 3.74
CA GLU A 214 -33.26 11.18 3.30
C GLU A 214 -33.31 11.30 1.77
N ARG A 215 -32.73 10.33 1.05
CA ARG A 215 -32.59 10.33 -0.42
C ARG A 215 -31.90 11.59 -0.96
N THR A 216 -30.97 12.14 -0.19
CA THR A 216 -30.26 13.38 -0.52
C THR A 216 -29.46 13.23 -1.81
N LEU A 217 -28.76 12.09 -1.99
CA LEU A 217 -28.00 11.83 -3.22
C LEU A 217 -28.91 11.80 -4.46
N GLN A 218 -30.05 11.13 -4.35
CA GLN A 218 -31.03 11.05 -5.44
C GLN A 218 -31.66 12.41 -5.74
N SER A 219 -31.83 13.28 -4.72
CA SER A 219 -32.31 14.65 -4.92
C SER A 219 -31.36 15.50 -5.78
N PHE A 220 -30.06 15.16 -5.78
CA PHE A 220 -29.04 15.74 -6.64
C PHE A 220 -28.79 14.91 -7.92
N SER A 221 -29.68 13.97 -8.27
CA SER A 221 -29.54 13.07 -9.43
C SER A 221 -28.29 12.16 -9.39
N ILE A 222 -27.83 11.81 -8.19
CA ILE A 222 -26.71 10.88 -7.97
C ILE A 222 -27.26 9.50 -7.62
N ASP A 223 -26.78 8.46 -8.30
CA ASP A 223 -27.08 7.07 -7.95
C ASP A 223 -26.29 6.69 -6.68
N PRO A 224 -26.95 6.31 -5.57
CA PRO A 224 -26.26 5.92 -4.35
C PRO A 224 -25.45 4.62 -4.49
N ALA A 225 -25.87 3.69 -5.34
CA ALA A 225 -25.26 2.36 -5.42
C ALA A 225 -23.74 2.39 -5.69
N PRO A 226 -23.24 3.05 -6.76
CA PRO A 226 -21.81 3.12 -7.03
C PRO A 226 -21.03 3.84 -5.93
N VAL A 227 -21.58 4.92 -5.35
CA VAL A 227 -20.94 5.68 -4.27
C VAL A 227 -20.70 4.81 -3.04
N ILE A 228 -21.69 3.99 -2.68
CA ILE A 228 -21.57 3.10 -1.52
C ILE A 228 -20.65 1.90 -1.81
N SER A 229 -20.68 1.35 -3.04
CA SER A 229 -19.74 0.32 -3.47
C SER A 229 -18.30 0.81 -3.33
N ASP A 230 -18.01 1.99 -3.89
CA ASP A 230 -16.68 2.59 -3.88
C ASP A 230 -16.22 2.91 -2.44
N TYR A 231 -17.12 3.40 -1.60
CA TYR A 231 -16.85 3.60 -0.17
C TYR A 231 -16.46 2.29 0.53
N ILE A 232 -17.23 1.21 0.34
CA ILE A 232 -16.93 -0.09 0.97
C ILE A 232 -15.58 -0.63 0.48
N GLN A 233 -15.30 -0.52 -0.82
CA GLN A 233 -14.03 -0.91 -1.42
C GLN A 233 -12.85 -0.15 -0.81
N HIS A 234 -12.98 1.17 -0.65
CA HIS A 234 -11.96 1.98 0.00
C HIS A 234 -11.79 1.62 1.48
N ALA A 235 -12.90 1.47 2.23
CA ALA A 235 -12.87 1.08 3.63
C ALA A 235 -12.23 -0.30 3.85
N LEU A 236 -12.44 -1.26 2.94
CA LEU A 236 -11.77 -2.56 2.96
C LEU A 236 -10.25 -2.41 2.86
N ARG A 237 -9.76 -1.59 1.92
CA ARG A 237 -8.32 -1.33 1.75
C ARG A 237 -7.71 -0.68 3.01
N LEU A 238 -8.39 0.31 3.60
CA LEU A 238 -7.95 0.92 4.86
C LEU A 238 -7.88 -0.11 5.99
N THR A 239 -8.88 -0.98 6.09
CA THR A 239 -8.95 -2.00 7.13
C THR A 239 -7.84 -3.05 6.98
N GLU A 240 -7.42 -3.35 5.75
CA GLU A 240 -6.24 -4.20 5.50
C GLU A 240 -4.95 -3.55 5.97
N GLN A 241 -4.76 -2.25 5.67
CA GLN A 241 -3.60 -1.48 6.10
C GLN A 241 -3.49 -1.42 7.63
N MET A 242 -4.62 -1.32 8.35
CA MET A 242 -4.64 -1.37 9.82
C MET A 242 -4.09 -2.68 10.39
N GLY A 243 -4.26 -3.80 9.67
CA GLY A 243 -3.76 -5.11 10.09
C GLY A 243 -2.25 -5.27 9.92
N GLN A 244 -1.61 -4.39 9.14
CA GLN A 244 -0.18 -4.40 8.92
C GLN A 244 0.53 -3.65 10.08
N PRO A 245 1.69 -4.15 10.55
CA PRO A 245 2.48 -3.44 11.54
C PRO A 245 2.88 -2.07 10.98
N PRO A 246 2.85 -0.98 11.79
CA PRO A 246 3.28 0.32 11.34
C PRO A 246 4.71 0.18 10.83
N SER A 247 4.90 0.46 9.55
CA SER A 247 6.22 0.47 8.93
C SER A 247 7.13 1.34 9.76
N SER A 248 8.15 0.74 10.37
CA SER A 248 9.11 1.38 11.28
C SER A 248 10.09 2.29 10.53
N SER A 249 9.57 3.21 9.73
CA SER A 249 10.29 4.21 8.97
C SER A 249 9.84 5.59 9.41
N SER A 250 10.26 5.95 10.62
CA SER A 250 10.31 7.34 11.06
C SER A 250 11.62 7.54 11.81
N ASP A 251 12.68 7.83 11.04
CA ASP A 251 13.80 8.59 11.58
C ASP A 251 13.31 10.02 11.86
N PRO A 252 13.53 10.57 13.07
CA PRO A 252 13.02 11.86 13.48
C PRO A 252 13.98 12.98 13.06
N SER A 253 14.02 13.37 11.78
CA SER A 253 14.77 14.57 11.40
C SER A 253 14.39 15.15 10.04
N SER A 254 13.25 15.85 9.96
CA SER A 254 13.09 16.93 8.97
C SER A 254 11.81 17.73 9.22
N THR A 255 11.94 18.74 10.08
CA THR A 255 11.09 19.94 10.10
C THR A 255 11.33 20.78 8.84
N SER A 256 10.30 20.99 8.02
CA SER A 256 10.00 22.32 7.43
C SER A 256 8.70 22.35 6.61
N ASN A 257 7.74 23.10 7.15
CA ASN A 257 6.79 24.02 6.50
C ASN A 257 5.67 23.51 5.56
N GLY A 258 4.51 23.26 6.16
CA GLY A 258 3.34 24.13 5.97
C GLY A 258 2.50 23.98 4.69
N ALA A 259 1.67 22.93 4.61
CA ALA A 259 0.32 22.98 4.04
C ALA A 259 -0.49 21.77 4.53
N ILE A 260 -1.78 22.01 4.75
CA ILE A 260 -2.70 21.20 5.55
C ILE A 260 -3.00 19.86 4.86
N SER A 261 -2.52 18.76 5.43
CA SER A 261 -3.17 17.46 5.34
C SER A 261 -3.12 16.88 6.75
N SER A 262 -4.29 16.73 7.36
CA SER A 262 -4.44 15.99 8.60
C SER A 262 -4.04 14.55 8.32
N GLU A 263 -2.77 14.20 8.56
CA GLU A 263 -2.36 12.82 8.76
C GLU A 263 -3.18 12.29 9.93
N GLU A 264 -4.34 11.71 9.61
CA GLU A 264 -5.12 10.94 10.54
C GLU A 264 -4.22 9.81 11.00
N VAL A 265 -3.87 9.83 12.28
CA VAL A 265 -3.14 8.75 12.93
C VAL A 265 -4.05 7.52 12.84
N VAL A 266 -3.87 6.73 11.79
CA VAL A 266 -4.60 5.49 11.59
C VAL A 266 -4.21 4.57 12.72
N ASP A 267 -5.17 4.20 13.57
CA ASP A 267 -4.93 3.22 14.63
C ASP A 267 -4.50 1.90 13.97
N HIS A 268 -3.26 1.49 14.19
CA HIS A 268 -2.71 0.23 13.68
C HIS A 268 -2.89 -0.93 14.68
N GLY A 269 -2.93 -2.14 14.15
CA GLY A 269 -2.97 -3.39 14.91
C GLY A 269 -4.25 -4.19 14.69
N ARG A 270 -4.18 -5.48 15.03
CA ARG A 270 -5.30 -6.43 14.87
C ARG A 270 -6.58 -5.99 15.56
N GLU A 271 -6.49 -5.28 16.68
CA GLU A 271 -7.67 -4.77 17.38
C GLU A 271 -8.35 -3.63 16.62
N ALA A 272 -7.58 -2.68 16.09
CA ALA A 272 -8.10 -1.57 15.30
C ALA A 272 -8.73 -2.08 14.00
N GLN A 273 -8.04 -2.99 13.30
CA GLN A 273 -8.59 -3.71 12.15
C GLN A 273 -9.91 -4.42 12.50
N ALA A 274 -9.95 -5.21 13.57
CA ALA A 274 -11.17 -5.92 13.97
C ALA A 274 -12.33 -4.96 14.32
N ARG A 275 -12.03 -3.79 14.89
CA ARG A 275 -13.04 -2.74 15.17
C ARG A 275 -13.57 -2.13 13.88
N ALA A 276 -12.70 -1.80 12.93
CA ALA A 276 -13.08 -1.27 11.62
C ALA A 276 -13.95 -2.27 10.83
N VAL A 277 -13.56 -3.55 10.76
CA VAL A 277 -14.38 -4.62 10.13
C VAL A 277 -15.76 -4.68 10.78
N LYS A 278 -15.85 -4.65 12.12
CA LYS A 278 -17.14 -4.69 12.83
C LYS A 278 -18.03 -3.50 12.49
N LEU A 279 -17.46 -2.29 12.42
CA LEU A 279 -18.21 -1.09 12.04
C LEU A 279 -18.70 -1.17 10.60
N LEU A 280 -17.85 -1.62 9.67
CA LEU A 280 -18.21 -1.81 8.27
C LEU A 280 -19.33 -2.86 8.11
N LEU A 281 -19.25 -3.99 8.81
CA LEU A 281 -20.29 -5.01 8.82
C LEU A 281 -21.61 -4.50 9.41
N LEU A 282 -21.56 -3.69 10.47
CA LEU A 282 -22.76 -3.06 11.04
C LEU A 282 -23.39 -2.08 10.06
N PHE A 283 -22.58 -1.31 9.35
CA PHE A 283 -23.02 -0.40 8.30
C PHE A 283 -23.70 -1.17 7.15
N VAL A 284 -23.03 -2.17 6.57
CA VAL A 284 -23.59 -3.02 5.50
C VAL A 284 -24.88 -3.70 5.94
N LYS A 285 -24.93 -4.26 7.15
CA LYS A 285 -26.16 -4.84 7.71
C LYS A 285 -27.29 -3.81 7.82
N ASN A 286 -26.97 -2.57 8.22
CA ASN A 286 -27.93 -1.48 8.30
C ASN A 286 -28.45 -1.07 6.91
N LEU A 287 -27.58 -1.03 5.89
CA LEU A 287 -27.98 -0.78 4.51
C LEU A 287 -29.01 -1.81 4.01
N ILE A 288 -28.71 -3.10 4.20
CA ILE A 288 -29.60 -4.21 3.79
C ILE A 288 -30.91 -4.17 4.58
N ARG A 289 -30.83 -4.05 5.91
CA ARG A 289 -32.02 -4.12 6.78
C ARG A 289 -33.02 -2.98 6.50
N LYS A 290 -32.50 -1.81 6.14
CA LYS A 290 -33.32 -0.62 5.84
C LYS A 290 -33.63 -0.47 4.34
N ASP A 291 -33.21 -1.42 3.51
CA ASP A 291 -33.40 -1.40 2.05
C ASP A 291 -32.90 -0.07 1.42
N LEU A 292 -31.74 0.41 1.89
CA LEU A 292 -31.16 1.68 1.44
C LEU A 292 -30.40 1.57 0.12
N VAL A 293 -29.89 0.37 -0.16
CA VAL A 293 -29.16 0.02 -1.39
C VAL A 293 -29.59 -1.40 -1.77
N PRO A 294 -29.85 -1.68 -3.07
CA PRO A 294 -30.16 -3.02 -3.53
C PRO A 294 -29.06 -4.02 -3.12
N THR A 295 -29.45 -5.21 -2.66
CA THR A 295 -28.48 -6.19 -2.17
C THR A 295 -27.57 -6.68 -3.31
N GLU A 296 -28.09 -6.70 -4.53
CA GLU A 296 -27.35 -7.07 -5.74
C GLU A 296 -26.22 -6.09 -6.05
N ALA A 297 -26.37 -4.82 -5.67
CA ALA A 297 -25.39 -3.77 -5.95
C ALA A 297 -24.16 -3.84 -5.03
N ILE A 298 -24.27 -4.47 -3.86
CA ILE A 298 -23.18 -4.64 -2.89
C ILE A 298 -22.80 -6.11 -2.68
N TYR A 299 -23.27 -6.99 -3.55
CA TYR A 299 -23.10 -8.44 -3.41
C TYR A 299 -21.61 -8.84 -3.44
N PHE A 300 -20.85 -8.27 -4.38
CA PHE A 300 -19.43 -8.58 -4.53
C PHE A 300 -18.60 -8.07 -3.35
N GLU A 301 -18.94 -6.89 -2.83
CA GLU A 301 -18.31 -6.29 -1.64
C GLU A 301 -18.54 -7.17 -0.41
N ILE A 302 -19.77 -7.69 -0.21
CA ILE A 302 -20.08 -8.61 0.89
C ILE A 302 -19.26 -9.90 0.76
N GLN A 303 -19.18 -10.46 -0.45
CA GLN A 303 -18.40 -11.66 -0.70
C GLN A 303 -16.91 -11.42 -0.41
N GLU A 304 -16.39 -10.25 -0.81
CA GLU A 304 -15.00 -9.86 -0.57
C GLU A 304 -14.67 -9.71 0.91
N ILE A 305 -15.56 -9.09 1.71
CA ILE A 305 -15.43 -9.02 3.17
C ILE A 305 -15.34 -10.42 3.81
N CYS A 306 -16.01 -11.42 3.23
CA CYS A 306 -16.02 -12.78 3.75
C CYS A 306 -14.76 -13.59 3.39
N VAL A 307 -14.00 -13.15 2.38
CA VAL A 307 -12.79 -13.83 1.91
C VAL A 307 -11.52 -13.21 2.52
N ARG A 308 -11.53 -11.91 2.77
CA ARG A 308 -10.42 -11.15 3.38
C ARG A 308 -10.39 -11.31 4.91
#